data_AF-V6SVB6-F1
#
_entry.id   AF-V6SVB6-F1
#
_cell.length_a   1.000
_cell.length_b   1.000
_cell.length_c   1.000
_cell.angle_alpha   90.00
_cell.angle_beta   90.00
_cell.angle_gamma   90.00
#
_symmetry.space_group_name_H-M   'P 1'
#
loop_
_entity.id
_entity.type
_entity.pdbx_description
1 polymer ?
#
loop_
_entity_poly.entity_id
_entity_poly.type
_entity_poly.pdbx_seq_one_letter_code
_entity_poly.pdbx_strand_id
1 'polypeptide(L)'
;MKTLVNGPDFTLIIWPTSEKEFSRKPEIRFRITNKTVVEPGTELQVAKSKKTTTFLYYVIREIVEVKESVTSPNQNIITAKVDRFEK
;
A
#
# COMPACT_ATOMS: atom_id res chain seq x y z
N MET A 1 4.20 6.50 14.74
CA MET A 1 3.91 6.20 13.32
C MET A 1 3.77 4.69 13.17
N LYS A 2 2.78 4.21 12.41
CA LYS A 2 2.53 2.79 12.20
C LYS A 2 3.03 2.40 10.81
N THR A 3 3.89 1.39 10.73
CA THR A 3 4.32 0.79 9.46
C THR A 3 3.52 -0.49 9.23
N LEU A 4 2.92 -0.63 8.05
CA LEU A 4 2.25 -1.84 7.62
C LEU A 4 3.15 -2.60 6.65
N VAL A 5 3.19 -3.92 6.77
CA VAL A 5 4.03 -4.80 5.94
C VAL A 5 3.16 -5.61 4.99
N ASN A 6 3.51 -5.59 3.70
CA ASN A 6 2.82 -6.37 2.67
C ASN A 6 2.94 -7.87 2.94
N GLY A 7 1.80 -8.56 2.99
CA GLY A 7 1.64 -9.94 3.44
C GLY A 7 0.90 -10.00 4.78
N PRO A 8 1.58 -9.76 5.93
CA PRO A 8 1.00 -9.93 7.25
C PRO A 8 -0.06 -8.87 7.60
N ASP A 9 0.12 -7.61 7.18
CA ASP A 9 -0.80 -6.52 7.55
C ASP A 9 -1.78 -6.17 6.44
N PHE A 10 -1.34 -6.23 5.18
CA PHE A 10 -2.16 -5.91 4.00
C PHE A 10 -1.67 -6.68 2.78
N THR A 11 -2.52 -6.82 1.78
CA THR A 11 -2.17 -7.44 0.49
C THR A 11 -2.16 -6.39 -0.61
N LEU A 12 -0.99 -6.12 -1.17
CA LEU A 12 -0.83 -5.19 -2.28
C LEU A 12 -1.48 -5.74 -3.57
N ILE A 13 -2.27 -4.90 -4.26
CA ILE A 13 -2.98 -5.26 -5.50
C ILE A 13 -2.35 -4.55 -6.71
N ILE A 14 -2.17 -3.23 -6.64
CA ILE A 14 -1.59 -2.41 -7.72
C ILE A 14 -0.61 -1.44 -7.09
N TRP A 15 0.57 -1.27 -7.69
CA TRP A 15 1.54 -0.30 -7.24
C TRP A 15 2.56 0.01 -8.36
N PRO A 16 3.13 1.23 -8.38
CA PRO A 16 4.14 1.60 -9.36
C PRO A 16 5.46 0.87 -9.10
N THR A 17 5.87 -0.01 -10.01
CA THR A 17 7.09 -0.83 -9.84
C THR A 17 8.37 -0.14 -10.28
N SER A 18 8.23 0.94 -11.05
CA SER A 18 9.33 1.73 -11.62
C SER A 18 9.15 3.22 -11.32
N GLU A 19 10.24 3.98 -11.29
CA GLU A 19 10.21 5.44 -11.06
C GLU A 19 9.42 6.20 -12.13
N LYS A 20 9.46 5.69 -13.37
CA LYS A 20 8.69 6.26 -14.48
C LYS A 20 7.18 6.08 -14.30
N GLU A 21 6.74 4.92 -13.81
CA GLU A 21 5.34 4.69 -13.45
C GLU A 21 4.93 5.55 -12.27
N PHE A 22 5.78 5.62 -11.24
CA PHE A 22 5.54 6.43 -10.05
C PHE A 22 5.31 7.90 -10.40
N SER A 23 6.17 8.48 -11.25
CA SER A 23 6.07 9.88 -11.70
C SER A 23 4.77 10.18 -12.46
N ARG A 24 4.19 9.18 -13.14
CA ARG A 24 2.93 9.33 -13.88
C ARG A 24 1.71 9.07 -13.01
N LYS A 25 1.81 8.13 -12.07
CA LYS A 25 0.70 7.66 -11.25
C LYS A 25 1.21 7.15 -9.89
N PRO A 26 1.33 8.02 -8.88
CA PRO A 26 1.83 7.66 -7.55
C PRO A 26 0.73 7.02 -6.69
N GLU A 27 -0.05 6.11 -7.26
CA GLU A 27 -1.19 5.47 -6.58
C GLU A 27 -0.90 4.01 -6.27
N ILE A 28 -1.20 3.62 -5.04
CA ILE A 28 -1.15 2.26 -4.58
C ILE A 28 -2.56 1.79 -4.24
N ARG A 29 -2.89 0.57 -4.67
CA ARG A 29 -4.12 -0.12 -4.30
C ARG A 29 -3.78 -1.37 -3.51
N PHE A 30 -4.38 -1.52 -2.34
CA PHE A 30 -4.13 -2.65 -1.47
C PHE A 30 -5.37 -3.08 -0.71
N ARG A 31 -5.36 -4.32 -0.22
CA ARG A 31 -6.42 -4.92 0.56
C ARG A 31 -6.00 -5.00 2.02
N ILE A 32 -6.85 -4.62 2.94
CA ILE A 32 -6.56 -4.62 4.37
C ILE A 32 -7.79 -5.04 5.17
N THR A 33 -7.60 -5.65 6.34
CA THR A 33 -8.70 -6.01 7.24
C THR A 33 -9.47 -4.77 7.70
N ASN A 34 -10.80 -4.85 7.77
CA ASN A 34 -11.68 -3.73 8.14
C ASN A 34 -11.39 -3.15 9.55
N LYS A 35 -10.71 -3.93 10.40
CA LYS A 35 -10.29 -3.53 11.75
C LYS A 35 -9.06 -2.63 11.74
N THR A 36 -8.30 -2.59 10.64
CA THR A 36 -7.08 -1.79 10.56
C THR A 36 -7.40 -0.41 10.02
N VAL A 37 -7.17 0.60 10.85
CA VAL A 37 -7.26 2.00 10.45
C VAL A 37 -6.01 2.37 9.65
N VAL A 38 -6.24 3.06 8.53
CA VAL A 38 -5.21 3.59 7.62
C VAL A 38 -5.46 5.07 7.44
N GLU A 39 -4.44 5.88 7.69
CA GLU A 39 -4.50 7.34 7.62
C GLU A 39 -3.30 7.89 6.85
N PRO A 40 -3.38 9.12 6.32
CA PRO A 40 -2.20 9.84 5.84
C PRO A 40 -1.06 9.84 6.88
N GLY A 41 0.16 9.60 6.42
CA GLY A 41 1.34 9.37 7.27
C GLY A 41 1.58 7.91 7.64
N THR A 42 0.66 6.99 7.31
CA THR A 42 0.92 5.54 7.45
C THR A 42 2.01 5.11 6.48
N GLU A 43 2.99 4.36 6.98
CA GLU A 43 4.06 3.81 6.16
C GLU A 43 3.67 2.42 5.64
N LEU A 44 3.99 2.14 4.38
CA LEU A 44 3.81 0.84 3.73
C LEU A 44 5.17 0.28 3.33
N GLN A 45 5.48 -0.92 3.81
CA GLN A 45 6.67 -1.67 3.43
C GLN A 45 6.28 -2.78 2.45
N VAL A 46 6.83 -2.71 1.24
CA VAL A 46 6.52 -3.63 0.14
C VAL A 46 7.79 -4.34 -0.30
N ALA A 47 7.83 -5.66 -0.23
CA ALA A 47 8.91 -6.44 -0.81
C ALA A 47 8.87 -6.36 -2.35
N LYS A 48 10.00 -6.03 -2.99
CA LYS A 48 10.09 -5.89 -4.47
C LYS A 48 9.82 -7.23 -5.20
N SER A 49 10.11 -8.34 -4.55
CA SER A 49 9.81 -9.70 -5.02
C SER A 49 9.89 -10.69 -3.85
N LYS A 50 9.20 -11.84 -3.95
CA LYS A 50 9.12 -12.89 -2.92
C LYS A 50 10.48 -13.47 -2.48
N LYS A 51 11.52 -13.30 -3.31
CA LYS A 51 12.87 -13.85 -3.08
C LYS A 51 13.92 -12.78 -2.72
N THR A 52 13.52 -11.51 -2.60
CA THR A 52 14.46 -10.39 -2.40
C THR A 52 14.33 -9.80 -1.01
N THR A 53 15.48 -9.44 -0.45
CA THR A 53 15.61 -8.63 0.77
C THR A 53 15.40 -7.13 0.51
N THR A 54 15.20 -6.72 -0.74
CA THR A 54 14.94 -5.33 -1.11
C THR A 54 13.48 -4.96 -0.87
N PHE A 55 13.29 -3.96 -0.01
CA PHE A 55 12.00 -3.37 0.28
C PHE A 55 11.86 -2.01 -0.38
N LEU A 56 10.62 -1.66 -0.67
CA LEU A 56 10.19 -0.36 -1.12
C LEU A 56 9.31 0.22 -0.03
N TYR A 57 9.62 1.45 0.36
CA TYR A 57 8.91 2.14 1.42
C TYR A 57 8.10 3.27 0.82
N TYR A 58 6.84 3.31 1.23
CA TYR A 58 5.89 4.33 0.80
C TYR A 58 5.24 4.96 2.02
N VAL A 59 4.91 6.24 1.94
CA VAL A 59 4.08 6.91 2.94
C VAL A 59 2.79 7.34 2.28
N ILE A 60 1.66 7.06 2.92
CA ILE A 60 0.36 7.49 2.42
C ILE A 60 0.25 9.00 2.56
N ARG A 61 0.01 9.68 1.45
CA ARG A 61 -0.24 11.12 1.42
C ARG A 61 -1.73 11.43 1.46
N GLU A 62 -2.51 10.65 0.73
CA GLU A 62 -3.95 10.89 0.57
C GLU A 62 -4.68 9.57 0.31
N ILE A 63 -5.80 9.34 0.99
CA ILE A 63 -6.70 8.23 0.68
C ILE A 63 -7.68 8.70 -0.39
N VAL A 64 -7.64 8.07 -1.57
CA VAL A 64 -8.48 8.43 -2.71
C VAL A 64 -9.82 7.70 -2.65
N GLU A 65 -9.80 6.42 -2.28
CA GLU A 65 -10.99 5.58 -2.28
C GLU A 65 -10.86 4.45 -1.26
N VAL A 66 -11.97 4.13 -0.59
CA VAL A 66 -12.13 2.94 0.24
C VAL A 66 -13.37 2.19 -0.24
N LYS A 67 -13.19 0.91 -0.60
CA LYS A 67 -14.28 0.02 -1.05
C LYS A 67 -14.27 -1.26 -0.23
N GLU A 68 -15.42 -1.81 0.09
CA GLU A 68 -15.48 -3.16 0.67
C GLU A 68 -15.06 -4.20 -0.37
N SER A 69 -14.30 -5.20 0.07
CA SER A 69 -13.84 -6.29 -0.80
C SER A 69 -14.96 -7.31 -0.99
N VAL A 70 -15.49 -7.37 -2.22
CA VAL A 70 -16.49 -8.37 -2.60
C VAL A 70 -15.93 -9.81 -2.54
N THR A 71 -14.63 -9.98 -2.77
CA THR A 71 -13.96 -11.30 -2.81
C THR A 71 -13.42 -11.76 -1.46
N SER A 72 -13.42 -10.90 -0.44
CA SER A 72 -12.92 -11.25 0.89
C SER A 72 -13.75 -10.53 1.94
N PRO A 73 -14.78 -11.17 2.49
CA PRO A 73 -15.60 -10.57 3.53
C PRO A 73 -14.71 -10.18 4.71
N ASN A 74 -14.93 -8.99 5.29
CA ASN A 74 -14.12 -8.33 6.33
C ASN A 74 -12.81 -7.66 5.88
N GLN A 75 -12.63 -7.44 4.58
CA GLN A 75 -11.51 -6.66 4.07
C GLN A 75 -11.99 -5.49 3.21
N ASN A 76 -11.25 -4.38 3.28
CA ASN A 76 -11.42 -3.20 2.46
C ASN A 76 -10.30 -3.15 1.42
N ILE A 77 -10.63 -2.65 0.25
CA ILE A 77 -9.69 -2.27 -0.79
C ILE A 77 -9.53 -0.75 -0.71
N ILE A 78 -8.31 -0.32 -0.43
CA ILE A 78 -7.92 1.08 -0.32
C ILE A 78 -7.12 1.46 -1.56
N THR A 79 -7.45 2.59 -2.17
CA THR A 79 -6.63 3.28 -3.16
C THR A 79 -6.10 4.56 -2.53
N ALA A 80 -4.79 4.76 -2.56
CA ALA A 80 -4.13 5.89 -1.93
C ALA A 80 -3.02 6.46 -2.81
N LYS A 81 -2.84 7.79 -2.76
CA LYS A 81 -1.63 8.42 -3.27
C LYS A 81 -0.53 8.31 -2.23
N VAL A 82 0.67 8.02 -2.70
CA VAL A 82 1.81 7.77 -1.83
C VAL A 82 3.05 8.53 -2.29
N ASP A 83 3.93 8.84 -1.34
CA ASP A 83 5.30 9.26 -1.63
C ASP A 83 6.26 8.08 -1.36
N ARG A 84 7.29 7.91 -2.19
CA ARG A 84 8.32 6.88 -2.01
C ARG A 84 9.52 7.49 -1.29
N PHE A 85 10.13 6.73 -0.38
CA PHE A 85 11.33 7.15 0.33
C PHE A 85 12.32 5.99 0.52
N GLU A 86 13.56 6.33 0.83
CA GLU A 86 14.63 5.38 1.20
C GLU A 86 14.80 5.37 2.71
N LYS A 87 15.08 4.19 3.28
CA LYS A 87 15.23 3.97 4.72
C LYS A 87 16.54 3.25 5.01
#